data_AF-A0A2T2WHL8-F1
#
_entry.id   AF-A0A2T2WHL8-F1
#
_cell.length_a   1.000
_cell.length_b   1.000
_cell.length_c   1.000
_cell.angle_alpha   90.00
_cell.angle_beta   90.00
_cell.angle_gamma   90.00
#
_symmetry.space_group_name_H-M   'P 1'
#
loop_
_entity.id
_entity.type
_entity.pdbx_description
1 polymer ?
#
loop_
_entity_poly.entity_id
_entity_poly.type
_entity_poly.pdbx_seq_one_letter_code
_entity_poly.pdbx_strand_id
1 'polypeptide(L)'
;MSPSEEIGNQIVYLDYVLEGSAGPLDAELLRPVWDNLHRLAIDPDIPRNVKASVRDAESWVFQWMEMGTSVSRETMEWVRQRLTRVLGMLTPSPRVWGAFTPSD
;
A
#
# COMPACT_ATOMS: atom_id res chain seq x y z
N MET A 1 0.97 15.06 -7.35
CA MET A 1 0.38 13.71 -7.43
C MET A 1 -0.49 13.54 -6.21
N SER A 2 -1.67 12.96 -6.35
CA SER A 2 -2.55 12.70 -5.21
C SER A 2 -2.02 11.51 -4.38
N PRO A 3 -2.32 11.45 -3.07
CA PRO A 3 -1.97 10.29 -2.24
C PRO A 3 -2.45 8.94 -2.81
N SER A 4 -3.62 8.94 -3.46
CA SER A 4 -4.17 7.74 -4.11
C SER A 4 -3.34 7.30 -5.32
N GLU A 5 -2.90 8.23 -6.16
CA GLU A 5 -2.03 7.94 -7.31
C GLU A 5 -0.66 7.42 -6.85
N GLU A 6 -0.11 7.99 -5.77
CA GLU A 6 1.16 7.53 -5.22
C GLU A 6 1.09 6.09 -4.68
N ILE A 7 0.07 5.77 -3.88
CA ILE A 7 -0.15 4.40 -3.39
C ILE A 7 -0.43 3.45 -4.56
N GLY A 8 -1.21 3.88 -5.55
CA GLY A 8 -1.45 3.10 -6.76
C GLY A 8 -0.16 2.72 -7.50
N ASN A 9 0.76 3.68 -7.64
CA ASN A 9 2.06 3.44 -8.27
C ASN A 9 2.93 2.46 -7.45
N GLN A 10 2.87 2.50 -6.11
CA GLN A 10 3.58 1.54 -5.26
C GLN A 10 3.03 0.12 -5.40
N ILE A 11 1.72 -0.05 -5.56
CA ILE A 11 1.10 -1.36 -5.81
C ILE A 11 1.58 -1.92 -7.16
N VAL A 12 1.57 -1.11 -8.22
CA VAL A 12 2.06 -1.51 -9.55
C VAL A 12 3.55 -1.89 -9.50
N TYR A 13 4.35 -1.13 -8.76
CA TYR A 13 5.76 -1.45 -8.54
C TYR A 13 5.94 -2.81 -7.86
N LEU A 14 5.18 -3.09 -6.78
CA LEU A 14 5.24 -4.38 -6.11
C LEU A 14 4.75 -5.53 -6.99
N ASP A 15 3.72 -5.32 -7.81
CA ASP A 15 3.25 -6.32 -8.78
C ASP A 15 4.35 -6.66 -9.79
N TYR A 16 5.04 -5.65 -10.34
CA TYR A 16 6.18 -5.87 -11.23
C TYR A 16 7.33 -6.65 -10.56
N VAL A 17 7.68 -6.29 -9.32
CA VAL A 17 8.72 -7.00 -8.55
C VAL A 17 8.32 -8.45 -8.29
N LEU A 18 7.06 -8.70 -7.94
CA LEU A 18 6.53 -10.04 -7.69
C LEU A 18 6.48 -10.89 -8.96
N GLU A 19 6.10 -10.34 -10.11
CA GLU A 19 6.05 -11.08 -11.38
C GLU A 19 7.44 -11.54 -11.85
N GLY A 20 8.47 -10.71 -11.63
CA GLY A 20 9.85 -11.01 -12.05
C GLY A 20 10.62 -11.97 -11.14
N SER A 21 10.06 -12.41 -10.01
CA SER A 21 10.85 -12.99 -8.92
C SER A 21 10.41 -14.40 -8.52
N ALA A 22 11.34 -15.35 -8.64
CA ALA A 22 11.15 -16.77 -8.25
C ALA A 22 11.79 -17.13 -6.90
N GLY A 23 12.45 -16.18 -6.22
CA GLY A 23 13.23 -16.41 -5.00
C GLY A 23 13.12 -15.26 -3.99
N PRO A 24 13.87 -15.35 -2.88
CA PRO A 24 13.93 -14.27 -1.90
C PRO A 24 14.40 -12.96 -2.56
N LEU A 25 13.74 -11.87 -2.20
CA LEU A 25 13.89 -10.55 -2.78
C LEU A 25 14.76 -9.67 -1.89
N ASP A 26 15.53 -8.75 -2.47
CA ASP A 26 16.31 -7.79 -1.67
C ASP A 26 15.36 -6.90 -0.85
N ALA A 27 15.66 -6.75 0.44
CA ALA A 27 14.89 -5.89 1.34
C ALA A 27 14.92 -4.41 0.93
N GLU A 28 15.97 -3.94 0.25
CA GLU A 28 16.03 -2.57 -0.29
C GLU A 28 14.95 -2.28 -1.32
N LEU A 29 14.34 -3.30 -1.94
CA LEU A 29 13.19 -3.11 -2.83
C LEU A 29 11.96 -2.55 -2.09
N LEU A 30 11.91 -2.66 -0.76
CA LEU A 30 10.87 -2.04 0.07
C LEU A 30 11.17 -0.59 0.44
N ARG A 31 12.40 -0.08 0.24
CA ARG A 31 12.78 1.31 0.58
C ARG A 31 11.85 2.35 -0.04
N PRO A 32 11.51 2.29 -1.34
CA PRO A 32 10.60 3.27 -1.95
C PRO A 32 9.19 3.21 -1.37
N VAL A 33 8.75 2.02 -0.96
CA VAL A 33 7.44 1.81 -0.32
C VAL A 33 7.43 2.43 1.07
N TRP A 34 8.48 2.20 1.86
CA TRP A 34 8.62 2.79 3.18
C TRP A 34 8.69 4.32 3.13
N ASP A 35 9.50 4.89 2.24
CA ASP A 35 9.62 6.35 2.09
C ASP A 35 8.26 7.00 1.79
N ASN A 36 7.47 6.38 0.91
CA ASN A 36 6.14 6.86 0.56
C ASN A 36 5.18 6.78 1.76
N LEU A 37 5.15 5.64 2.46
CA LEU A 37 4.33 5.44 3.65
C LEU A 37 4.70 6.43 4.77
N HIS A 38 5.99 6.63 5.02
CA HIS A 38 6.50 7.57 6.01
C HIS A 38 6.03 9.00 5.69
N ARG A 39 6.15 9.43 4.43
CA ARG A 39 5.66 10.73 3.97
C ARG A 39 4.16 10.89 4.24
N LEU A 40 3.36 9.90 3.89
CA LEU A 40 1.91 9.92 4.09
C LEU A 40 1.49 9.86 5.57
N ALA A 41 2.30 9.23 6.43
CA ALA A 41 2.04 9.14 7.87
C ALA A 41 2.16 10.50 8.60
N ILE A 42 2.96 11.42 8.05
CA ILE A 42 3.18 12.77 8.58
C ILE A 42 2.43 13.85 7.80
N ASP A 43 1.92 13.55 6.61
CA ASP A 43 1.21 14.49 5.74
C ASP A 43 -0.06 15.03 6.42
N PRO A 44 -0.19 16.34 6.67
CA PRO A 44 -1.33 16.91 7.41
C PRO A 44 -2.68 16.67 6.71
N ASP A 45 -2.68 16.55 5.38
CA ASP A 45 -3.90 16.47 4.56
C ASP A 45 -4.51 15.05 4.55
N ILE A 46 -3.78 14.05 5.06
CA ILE A 46 -4.28 12.68 5.17
C ILE A 46 -5.23 12.54 6.37
N PRO A 47 -6.46 12.01 6.18
CA PRO A 47 -7.40 11.79 7.28
C PRO A 47 -6.83 10.88 8.38
N ARG A 48 -7.18 11.15 9.64
CA ARG A 48 -6.64 10.43 10.81
C ARG A 48 -6.84 8.91 10.74
N ASN A 49 -7.99 8.46 10.24
CA ASN A 49 -8.29 7.03 10.05
C ASN A 49 -7.40 6.39 8.98
N VAL A 50 -7.03 7.13 7.93
CA VAL A 50 -6.09 6.67 6.91
C VAL A 50 -4.67 6.65 7.48
N LYS A 51 -4.25 7.70 8.19
CA LYS A 51 -2.93 7.76 8.86
C LYS A 51 -2.66 6.57 9.76
N ALA A 52 -3.66 6.09 10.49
CA ALA A 52 -3.53 4.90 11.33
C ALA A 52 -3.16 3.65 10.52
N SER A 53 -3.79 3.46 9.34
CA SER A 53 -3.49 2.32 8.46
C SER A 53 -2.15 2.48 7.74
N VAL A 54 -1.80 3.71 7.36
CA VAL A 54 -0.49 4.05 6.78
C VAL A 54 0.64 3.77 7.76
N ARG A 55 0.54 4.25 9.01
CA ARG A 55 1.56 4.03 10.05
C ARG A 55 1.75 2.57 10.42
N ASP A 56 0.66 1.81 10.44
CA ASP A 56 0.74 0.37 10.64
C ASP A 56 1.53 -0.27 9.49
N ALA A 57 1.15 0.01 8.23
CA ALA A 57 1.89 -0.48 7.06
C ALA A 57 3.38 -0.06 7.08
N GLU A 58 3.66 1.20 7.41
CA GLU A 58 5.00 1.77 7.54
C GLU A 58 5.85 1.00 8.56
N SER A 59 5.30 0.78 9.77
CA SER A 59 6.01 0.10 10.86
C SER A 59 6.38 -1.33 10.48
N TRP A 60 5.49 -2.04 9.79
CA TRP A 60 5.75 -3.39 9.31
C TRP A 60 6.83 -3.39 8.24
N VAL A 61 6.71 -2.56 7.21
CA VAL A 61 7.71 -2.48 6.13
C VAL A 61 9.09 -2.14 6.70
N PHE A 62 9.17 -1.20 7.64
CA PHE A 62 10.40 -0.85 8.34
C PHE A 62 11.00 -2.05 9.08
N GLN A 63 10.18 -2.79 9.83
CA GLN A 63 10.62 -3.99 10.55
C GLN A 63 11.19 -5.05 9.62
N TRP A 64 10.57 -5.29 8.47
CA TRP A 64 11.05 -6.26 7.49
C TRP A 64 12.36 -5.82 6.83
N MET A 65 12.52 -4.52 6.58
CA MET A 65 13.77 -3.95 6.06
C MET A 65 14.92 -4.04 7.09
N GLU A 66 14.64 -3.80 8.36
CA GLU A 66 15.65 -3.87 9.43
C GLU A 66 16.04 -5.32 9.79
N MET A 67 15.12 -6.28 9.65
CA MET A 67 15.34 -7.67 10.08
C MET A 67 16.15 -8.54 9.11
N GLY A 68 16.40 -8.12 7.88
CA GLY A 68 17.13 -8.96 6.94
C GLY A 68 17.57 -8.31 5.65
N THR A 69 18.53 -8.96 4.98
CA THR A 69 18.95 -8.62 3.61
C THR A 69 17.96 -9.12 2.55
N SER A 70 17.07 -10.04 2.91
CA SER A 70 16.09 -10.59 1.99
C SER A 70 14.70 -10.73 2.59
N VAL A 71 13.68 -10.37 1.83
CA VAL A 71 12.27 -10.55 2.15
C VAL A 71 11.67 -11.67 1.29
N SER A 72 10.75 -12.44 1.89
CA SER A 72 10.05 -13.50 1.15
C SER A 72 9.03 -12.90 0.20
N ARG A 73 8.63 -13.68 -0.80
CA ARG A 73 7.51 -13.33 -1.69
C ARG A 73 6.22 -13.07 -0.90
N GLU A 74 5.95 -13.88 0.12
CA GLU A 74 4.79 -13.74 1.00
C GLU A 74 4.79 -12.38 1.73
N THR A 75 5.95 -11.92 2.20
CA THR A 75 6.09 -10.58 2.80
C THR A 75 5.74 -9.49 1.79
N MET A 76 6.22 -9.57 0.55
CA MET A 76 5.91 -8.61 -0.50
C MET A 76 4.41 -8.60 -0.87
N GLU A 77 3.81 -9.77 -0.97
CA GLU A 77 2.36 -9.92 -1.22
C GLU A 77 1.54 -9.33 -0.06
N TRP A 78 2.00 -9.51 1.18
CA TRP A 78 1.37 -8.91 2.36
C TRP A 78 1.44 -7.37 2.30
N VAL A 79 2.60 -6.79 1.99
CA VAL A 79 2.78 -5.34 1.85
C VAL A 79 1.85 -4.79 0.77
N ARG A 80 1.79 -5.47 -0.39
CA ARG A 80 0.89 -5.13 -1.49
C ARG A 80 -0.58 -5.11 -1.05
N GLN A 81 -1.04 -6.15 -0.35
CA GLN A 81 -2.42 -6.18 0.17
C GLN A 81 -2.71 -5.03 1.14
N ARG A 82 -1.74 -4.65 1.97
CA ARG A 82 -1.88 -3.53 2.90
C ARG A 82 -2.01 -2.19 2.17
N LEU A 83 -1.20 -1.96 1.15
CA LEU A 83 -1.29 -0.78 0.28
C LEU A 83 -2.64 -0.71 -0.44
N THR A 84 -3.16 -1.83 -0.96
CA THR A 84 -4.49 -1.88 -1.58
C THR A 84 -5.59 -1.45 -0.61
N ARG A 85 -5.50 -1.81 0.67
CA ARG A 85 -6.44 -1.35 1.68
C ARG A 85 -6.31 0.15 1.95
N VAL A 86 -5.09 0.68 2.06
CA VAL A 86 -4.84 2.13 2.21
C VAL A 86 -5.43 2.87 1.00
N LEU A 87 -5.22 2.36 -0.21
CA LEU A 87 -5.77 2.93 -1.44
C LEU A 87 -7.30 3.01 -1.36
N GLY A 88 -7.98 1.92 -0.97
CA GLY A 88 -9.44 1.91 -0.83
C GLY A 88 -9.99 2.85 0.26
N MET A 89 -9.14 3.32 1.19
CA MET A 89 -9.52 4.36 2.15
C MET A 89 -9.26 5.78 1.63
N LEU A 90 -8.26 5.94 0.76
CA LEU A 90 -7.92 7.21 0.10
C LEU A 90 -8.83 7.49 -1.11
N THR A 91 -9.29 6.45 -1.80
CA THR A 91 -10.32 6.52 -2.82
C THR A 91 -11.65 6.19 -2.17
N PRO A 92 -12.43 7.19 -1.70
CA PRO A 92 -13.82 6.91 -1.38
C PRO A 92 -14.44 6.34 -2.65
N SER A 93 -14.76 5.05 -2.65
CA SER A 93 -15.61 4.47 -3.68
C SER A 93 -16.78 5.42 -3.84
N PRO A 94 -17.13 5.85 -5.06
CA PRO A 94 -18.43 6.46 -5.25
C PRO A 94 -19.42 5.42 -4.73
N ARG A 95 -20.06 5.70 -3.59
CA ARG A 95 -21.27 4.99 -3.22
C ARG A 95 -22.13 5.10 -4.47
N VAL A 96 -22.39 3.98 -5.12
CA VAL A 96 -23.38 3.91 -6.19
C VAL A 96 -24.69 4.38 -5.56
N TRP A 97 -25.00 5.67 -5.70
CA TRP A 97 -26.32 6.25 -5.49
C TRP A 97 -27.19 5.84 -6.68
N GLY A 98 -27.39 4.54 -6.81
CA GLY A 98 -28.01 3.90 -7.96
C GLY A 98 -28.37 2.47 -7.63
N ALA A 99 -28.91 2.22 -6.44
CA ALA A 99 -29.76 1.06 -6.26
C ALA A 99 -31.06 1.34 -7.01
N PHE A 100 -31.04 0.96 -8.29
CA PHE A 100 -32.17 0.41 -9.04
C PHE A 100 -33.48 0.35 -8.24
N THR A 101 -34.45 1.19 -8.60
CA THR A 101 -35.84 0.77 -8.52
C THR A 101 -36.01 -0.40 -9.50
N PRO A 102 -36.39 -1.60 -9.04
CA PRO A 102 -36.88 -2.61 -9.96
C PRO A 102 -38.23 -2.13 -10.50
N SER A 103 -38.33 -1.94 -11.80
CA SER A 103 -39.61 -1.94 -12.50
C SER A 103 -39.94 -3.39 -12.82
N ASP A 104 -40.81 -4.00 -12.01
CA ASP A 104 -41.90 -4.88 -12.41
C ASP A 104 -42.85 -5.09 -11.21
#